data_AF-A0A2Z4MK94-F1
#
_entry.id   AF-A0A2Z4MK94-F1
#
_cell.length_a   1.000
_cell.length_b   1.000
_cell.length_c   1.000
_cell.angle_alpha   90.00
_cell.angle_beta   90.00
_cell.angle_gamma   90.00
#
_symmetry.space_group_name_H-M   'P 1'
#
loop_
_entity.id
_entity.type
_entity.pdbx_description
1 polymer ?
#
loop_
_entity_poly.entity_id
_entity_poly.type
_entity_poly.pdbx_seq_one_letter_code
_entity_poly.pdbx_strand_id
1 'polypeptide(L)'
;MEIIHKNTIGEFKILETYIYFDGPQLFSCKSSTDQIYLCYWCEITDEELIWLYTPISLDRYEEIRSGKISVRDSILKVEDDYVWKLSMTIDGENSASERLHKENILEKWLPDVSLVINIEEDKEGEELATTEESNMSKFSSVLYNGKFKEILQRNEIEKANKQLSRFLSTA
;
A
#
# COMPACT_ATOMS: atom_id res chain seq x y z
N MET A 1 13.44 -6.62 -13.22
CA MET A 1 14.07 -6.72 -11.88
C MET A 1 13.01 -7.21 -10.92
N GLU A 2 13.26 -8.27 -10.17
CA GLU A 2 12.34 -8.68 -9.09
C GLU A 2 12.61 -7.77 -7.89
N ILE A 3 11.61 -6.98 -7.48
CA ILE A 3 11.73 -6.16 -6.27
C ILE A 3 11.46 -7.08 -5.09
N ILE A 4 12.53 -7.45 -4.40
CA ILE A 4 12.46 -8.21 -3.14
C ILE A 4 12.40 -7.20 -2.00
N HIS A 5 11.25 -7.15 -1.32
CA HIS A 5 11.06 -6.35 -0.12
C HIS A 5 11.28 -7.22 1.12
N LYS A 6 12.19 -6.80 2.00
CA LYS A 6 12.49 -7.49 3.25
C LYS A 6 11.99 -6.66 4.42
N ASN A 7 11.22 -7.29 5.30
CA ASN A 7 10.76 -6.68 6.54
C ASN A 7 10.75 -7.74 7.66
N THR A 8 10.23 -7.38 8.83
CA THR A 8 10.19 -8.27 10.00
C THR A 8 9.31 -9.51 9.84
N ILE A 9 8.37 -9.53 8.88
CA ILE A 9 7.51 -10.69 8.59
C ILE A 9 8.06 -11.60 7.47
N GLY A 10 9.14 -11.21 6.80
CA GLY A 10 9.84 -12.06 5.83
C GLY A 10 10.38 -11.33 4.59
N GLU A 11 10.66 -12.12 3.56
CA GLU A 11 11.04 -11.65 2.22
C GLU A 11 9.87 -11.83 1.26
N PHE A 12 9.57 -10.77 0.52
CA PHE A 12 8.43 -10.70 -0.37
C PHE A 12 8.83 -10.30 -1.77
N LYS A 13 8.27 -10.97 -2.77
CA LYS A 13 8.33 -10.57 -4.17
C LYS A 13 7.06 -9.81 -4.52
N ILE A 14 7.19 -8.57 -4.98
CA ILE A 14 6.02 -7.81 -5.48
C ILE A 14 5.46 -8.53 -6.72
N LEU A 15 4.16 -8.79 -6.70
CA LEU A 15 3.42 -9.36 -7.83
C LEU A 15 2.91 -8.26 -8.74
N GLU A 16 2.24 -7.26 -8.15
CA GLU A 16 1.57 -6.19 -8.88
C GLU A 16 1.42 -4.97 -7.98
N THR A 17 1.60 -3.78 -8.54
CA THR A 17 1.39 -2.50 -7.84
C THR A 17 0.18 -1.80 -8.43
N TYR A 18 -0.82 -1.53 -7.59
CA TYR A 18 -2.11 -0.95 -7.99
C TYR A 18 -2.14 0.56 -7.84
N ILE A 19 -1.50 1.09 -6.80
CA ILE A 19 -1.41 2.53 -6.54
C ILE A 19 0.03 2.85 -6.20
N TYR A 20 0.63 3.73 -7.00
CA TYR A 20 1.98 4.23 -6.80
C TYR A 20 1.94 5.76 -6.78
N PHE A 21 2.19 6.35 -5.62
CA PHE A 21 2.33 7.79 -5.47
C PHE A 21 3.32 8.07 -4.35
N ASP A 22 4.48 8.61 -4.73
CA ASP A 22 5.64 8.76 -3.84
C ASP A 22 6.03 7.45 -3.13
N GLY A 23 5.85 6.33 -3.83
CA GLY A 23 6.03 4.97 -3.31
C GLY A 23 4.80 4.07 -3.55
N PRO A 24 4.94 2.75 -3.37
CA PRO A 24 3.83 1.80 -3.52
C PRO A 24 2.87 1.91 -2.31
N GLN A 25 1.65 2.38 -2.57
CA GLN A 25 0.62 2.55 -1.53
C GLN A 25 -0.33 1.36 -1.45
N LEU A 26 -0.57 0.70 -2.59
CA LEU A 26 -1.40 -0.48 -2.67
C LEU A 26 -0.76 -1.44 -3.66
N PHE A 27 -0.39 -2.63 -3.21
CA PHE A 27 0.27 -3.63 -4.03
C PHE A 27 -0.03 -5.03 -3.49
N SER A 28 0.16 -6.04 -4.33
CA SER A 28 0.17 -7.44 -3.92
C SER A 28 1.59 -7.96 -3.93
N CYS A 29 1.92 -8.81 -2.96
CA CYS A 29 3.21 -9.48 -2.92
C CYS A 29 3.06 -10.93 -2.47
N LYS A 30 4.10 -11.73 -2.74
CA LYS A 30 4.17 -13.14 -2.39
C LYS A 30 5.34 -13.39 -1.45
N SER A 31 5.13 -14.11 -0.36
CA SER A 31 6.23 -14.57 0.50
C SER A 31 7.02 -15.71 -0.14
N SER A 32 8.15 -16.08 0.46
CA SER A 32 8.91 -17.28 0.09
C SER A 32 8.15 -18.61 0.24
N THR A 33 7.03 -18.61 0.99
CA THR A 33 6.14 -19.77 1.16
C THR A 33 4.92 -19.71 0.24
N ASP A 34 4.98 -18.88 -0.80
CA ASP A 34 3.91 -18.69 -1.78
C ASP A 34 2.60 -18.07 -1.25
N GLN A 35 2.57 -17.60 -0.01
CA GLN A 35 1.43 -16.86 0.54
C GLN A 35 1.33 -15.49 -0.13
N ILE A 36 0.15 -15.16 -0.67
CA ILE A 36 -0.13 -13.85 -1.26
C ILE A 36 -0.63 -12.91 -0.17
N TYR A 37 -0.17 -11.67 -0.22
CA TYR A 37 -0.62 -10.59 0.64
C TYR A 37 -1.08 -9.40 -0.21
N LEU A 38 -2.21 -8.82 0.15
CA LEU A 38 -2.56 -7.46 -0.25
C LEU A 38 -1.99 -6.49 0.78
N CYS A 39 -1.15 -5.57 0.31
CA CYS A 39 -0.43 -4.61 1.13
C CYS A 39 -1.01 -3.22 0.91
N TYR A 40 -1.53 -2.62 1.98
CA TYR A 40 -2.14 -1.28 1.95
C TYR A 40 -1.43 -0.34 2.92
N TRP A 41 -0.91 0.78 2.42
CA TRP A 41 -0.39 1.87 3.23
C TRP A 41 -1.56 2.64 3.84
N CYS A 42 -1.77 2.42 5.14
CA CYS A 42 -2.98 2.85 5.83
C CYS A 42 -2.82 4.13 6.66
N GLU A 43 -1.61 4.43 7.14
CA GLU A 43 -1.34 5.64 7.91
C GLU A 43 0.12 6.09 7.78
N ILE A 44 0.31 7.39 7.94
CA ILE A 44 1.60 8.03 8.17
C ILE A 44 1.45 8.89 9.42
N THR A 45 2.40 8.78 10.34
CA THR A 45 2.52 9.62 11.52
C THR A 45 3.80 10.45 11.43
N ASP A 46 4.10 11.26 12.45
CA ASP A 46 5.36 12.01 12.54
C ASP A 46 6.59 11.11 12.74
N GLU A 47 6.37 9.83 13.11
CA GLU A 47 7.43 8.90 13.49
C GLU A 47 7.49 7.68 12.55
N GLU A 48 6.34 7.22 12.06
CA GLU A 48 6.21 5.93 11.38
C GLU A 48 5.30 5.94 10.15
N LEU A 49 5.61 5.04 9.22
CA LEU A 49 4.75 4.56 8.13
C LEU A 49 4.11 3.24 8.54
N ILE A 50 2.79 3.11 8.32
CA ILE A 50 2.03 1.93 8.74
C ILE A 50 1.36 1.26 7.53
N TRP A 51 1.66 -0.02 7.35
CA TRP A 51 1.02 -0.88 6.34
C TRP A 51 0.21 -2.00 6.96
N LEU A 52 -0.86 -2.38 6.29
CA LEU A 52 -1.61 -3.61 6.53
C LEU A 52 -1.27 -4.63 5.44
N TYR A 53 -0.78 -5.78 5.85
CA TYR A 53 -0.50 -6.94 5.01
C TYR A 53 -1.58 -7.98 5.28
N THR A 54 -2.53 -8.06 4.37
CA THR A 54 -3.70 -8.95 4.46
C THR A 54 -3.42 -10.24 3.71
N PRO A 55 -3.35 -11.40 4.39
CA PRO A 55 -3.20 -12.68 3.70
C PRO A 55 -4.45 -12.95 2.85
N ILE A 56 -4.23 -13.31 1.59
CA ILE A 56 -5.30 -13.62 0.64
C ILE A 56 -4.92 -14.87 -0.17
N SER A 57 -5.94 -15.65 -0.53
CA SER A 57 -5.84 -16.74 -1.50
C SER A 57 -5.64 -16.21 -2.92
N LEU A 58 -5.27 -17.12 -3.82
CA LEU A 58 -5.20 -16.82 -5.25
C LEU A 58 -6.56 -16.38 -5.81
N ASP A 59 -7.65 -17.03 -5.39
CA ASP A 59 -8.99 -16.66 -5.83
C ASP A 59 -9.32 -15.22 -5.42
N ARG A 60 -9.07 -14.85 -4.16
CA ARG A 60 -9.28 -13.47 -3.70
C ARG A 60 -8.38 -12.46 -4.40
N TYR A 61 -7.14 -12.83 -4.70
CA TYR A 61 -6.23 -11.99 -5.48
C TYR A 61 -6.85 -11.63 -6.84
N GLU A 62 -7.40 -12.59 -7.57
CA GLU A 62 -8.08 -12.31 -8.85
C GLU A 62 -9.40 -11.54 -8.68
N GLU A 63 -10.17 -11.82 -7.62
CA GLU A 63 -11.39 -11.06 -7.32
C GLU A 63 -11.11 -9.59 -6.97
N ILE A 64 -9.99 -9.32 -6.30
CA ILE A 64 -9.53 -7.95 -6.01
C ILE A 64 -9.10 -7.28 -7.31
N ARG A 65 -8.28 -7.94 -8.14
CA ARG A 65 -7.79 -7.38 -9.42
C ARG A 65 -8.91 -6.99 -10.39
N SER A 66 -9.95 -7.83 -10.44
CA SER A 66 -11.13 -7.60 -11.29
C SER A 66 -12.17 -6.65 -10.67
N GLY A 67 -11.94 -6.16 -9.46
CA GLY A 67 -12.84 -5.23 -8.77
C GLY A 67 -14.11 -5.85 -8.23
N LYS A 68 -14.19 -7.19 -8.24
CA LYS A 68 -15.29 -7.95 -7.65
C LYS A 68 -15.37 -7.77 -6.13
N ILE A 69 -14.22 -7.58 -5.49
CA ILE A 69 -14.12 -7.27 -4.05
C ILE A 69 -13.35 -5.95 -3.89
N SER A 70 -13.84 -5.09 -3.00
CA SER A 70 -13.16 -3.83 -2.66
C SER A 70 -11.92 -4.07 -1.78
N VAL A 71 -10.98 -3.14 -1.79
CA VAL A 71 -9.79 -3.18 -0.91
C VAL A 71 -10.20 -3.15 0.56
N ARG A 72 -11.33 -2.52 0.88
CA ARG A 72 -11.85 -2.53 2.23
C ARG A 72 -12.35 -3.91 2.64
N ASP A 73 -13.14 -4.55 1.77
CA ASP A 73 -13.66 -5.89 2.03
C ASP A 73 -12.57 -6.96 2.02
N SER A 74 -11.49 -6.76 1.25
CA SER A 74 -10.33 -7.64 1.32
C SER A 74 -9.73 -7.69 2.72
N ILE A 75 -9.62 -6.52 3.38
CA ILE A 75 -9.10 -6.36 4.74
C ILE A 75 -10.11 -6.82 5.81
N LEU A 76 -11.39 -6.45 5.70
CA LEU A 76 -12.37 -6.75 6.75
C LEU A 76 -12.84 -8.20 6.77
N LYS A 77 -12.87 -8.85 5.60
CA LYS A 77 -13.35 -10.23 5.45
C LYS A 77 -12.19 -11.21 5.28
N VAL A 78 -11.05 -10.99 5.93
CA VAL A 78 -9.85 -11.86 5.86
C VAL A 78 -10.16 -13.35 6.03
N GLU A 79 -9.37 -14.20 5.38
CA GLU A 79 -9.56 -15.66 5.40
C GLU A 79 -9.10 -16.29 6.72
N ASP A 80 -8.05 -15.74 7.34
CA ASP A 80 -7.42 -16.30 8.55
C ASP A 80 -7.70 -15.49 9.84
N ASP A 81 -8.74 -14.65 9.88
CA ASP A 81 -9.12 -13.78 11.02
C ASP A 81 -8.06 -12.76 11.49
N TYR A 82 -6.88 -12.71 10.85
CA TYR A 82 -5.83 -11.74 11.15
C TYR A 82 -5.31 -11.00 9.92
N VAL A 83 -4.75 -9.82 10.18
CA VAL A 83 -3.86 -9.08 9.27
C VAL A 83 -2.54 -8.82 9.98
N TRP A 84 -1.48 -8.62 9.22
CA TRP A 84 -0.23 -8.10 9.76
C TRP A 84 -0.24 -6.58 9.67
N LYS A 85 0.04 -5.91 10.79
CA LYS A 85 0.43 -4.50 10.76
C LYS A 85 1.95 -4.43 10.76
N LEU A 86 2.50 -3.67 9.83
CA LEU A 86 3.92 -3.35 9.76
C LEU A 86 4.10 -1.85 9.99
N SER A 87 4.88 -1.49 11.00
CA SER A 87 5.34 -0.13 11.25
C SER A 87 6.79 -0.01 10.81
N MET A 88 7.15 1.09 10.15
CA MET A 88 8.54 1.45 9.83
C MET A 88 8.78 2.90 10.21
N THR A 89 9.90 3.19 10.85
CA THR A 89 10.28 4.56 11.15
C THR A 89 10.52 5.36 9.86
N ILE A 90 10.28 6.67 9.88
CA ILE A 90 10.43 7.52 8.69
C ILE A 90 11.87 7.52 8.14
N ASP A 91 12.87 7.33 8.99
CA ASP A 91 14.28 7.17 8.58
C ASP A 91 14.57 5.80 7.93
N GLY A 92 13.63 4.85 7.99
CA GLY A 92 13.75 3.50 7.47
C GLY A 92 14.67 2.58 8.27
N GLU A 93 15.19 3.03 9.42
CA GLU A 93 16.18 2.27 10.20
C GLU A 93 15.53 1.15 11.01
N ASN A 94 14.30 1.35 11.47
CA ASN A 94 13.59 0.40 12.31
C ASN A 94 12.27 -0.01 11.69
N SER A 95 11.92 -1.29 11.86
CA SER A 95 10.59 -1.79 11.55
C SER A 95 10.11 -2.77 12.60
N ALA A 96 8.81 -2.79 12.84
CA ALA A 96 8.14 -3.67 13.76
C ALA A 96 6.90 -4.26 13.08
N SER A 97 6.53 -5.48 13.47
CA SER A 97 5.29 -6.10 13.01
C SER A 97 4.49 -6.67 14.16
N GLU A 98 3.17 -6.62 14.00
CA GLU A 98 2.22 -7.24 14.91
C GLU A 98 1.09 -7.93 14.13
N ARG A 99 0.55 -9.01 14.68
CA ARG A 99 -0.70 -9.60 14.17
C ARG A 99 -1.87 -8.91 14.83
N LEU A 100 -2.77 -8.39 14.02
CA LEU A 100 -4.03 -7.82 14.46
C LEU A 100 -5.16 -8.77 14.09
N HIS A 101 -6.02 -9.10 15.06
CA HIS A 101 -7.30 -9.71 14.75
C HIS A 101 -8.15 -8.74 13.93
N LYS A 102 -8.96 -9.23 12.99
CA LYS A 102 -9.77 -8.39 12.09
C LYS A 102 -10.67 -7.37 12.80
N GLU A 103 -11.12 -7.69 14.01
CA GLU A 103 -11.96 -6.82 14.84
C GLU A 103 -11.18 -5.68 15.51
N ASN A 104 -9.85 -5.80 15.58
CA ASN A 104 -8.96 -4.79 16.18
C ASN A 104 -8.42 -3.80 15.12
N ILE A 105 -8.82 -3.94 13.85
CA ILE A 105 -8.42 -3.01 12.80
C ILE A 105 -9.18 -1.70 13.00
N LEU A 106 -8.43 -0.60 13.11
CA LEU A 106 -9.01 0.72 13.32
C LEU A 106 -9.74 1.19 12.06
N GLU A 107 -10.94 1.74 12.22
CA GLU A 107 -11.74 2.30 11.11
C GLU A 107 -10.95 3.34 10.29
N LYS A 108 -10.10 4.14 10.94
CA LYS A 108 -9.25 5.14 10.27
C LYS A 108 -8.18 4.56 9.35
N TRP A 109 -7.83 3.28 9.53
CA TRP A 109 -6.86 2.56 8.69
C TRP A 109 -7.50 1.86 7.50
N LEU A 110 -8.83 1.84 7.44
CA LEU A 110 -9.52 1.20 6.34
C LEU A 110 -9.59 2.15 5.15
N PRO A 111 -9.39 1.64 3.93
CA PRO A 111 -9.59 2.45 2.74
C PRO A 111 -11.08 2.84 2.60
N ASP A 112 -11.32 3.77 1.68
CA ASP A 112 -12.67 4.14 1.29
C ASP A 112 -13.45 2.90 0.81
N VAL A 113 -14.73 2.84 1.16
CA VAL A 113 -15.64 1.77 0.75
C VAL A 113 -15.73 1.64 -0.78
N SER A 114 -15.50 2.72 -1.53
CA SER A 114 -15.54 2.73 -2.99
C SER A 114 -14.24 2.30 -3.66
N LEU A 115 -13.16 2.06 -2.91
CA LEU A 115 -11.88 1.69 -3.50
C LEU A 115 -11.91 0.25 -4.01
N VAL A 116 -12.01 0.11 -5.32
CA VAL A 116 -11.89 -1.15 -6.07
C VAL A 116 -10.73 -1.04 -7.05
N ILE A 117 -10.00 -2.15 -7.24
CA ILE A 117 -9.00 -2.27 -8.30
C ILE A 117 -9.75 -2.84 -9.51
N ASN A 118 -9.72 -2.17 -10.66
CA ASN A 118 -10.36 -2.70 -11.87
C ASN A 118 -9.33 -2.78 -12.99
N ILE A 119 -8.53 -3.83 -12.95
CA ILE A 119 -7.56 -4.14 -13.98
C ILE A 119 -8.26 -5.05 -14.99
N GLU A 120 -8.53 -4.51 -16.16
CA GLU A 120 -8.95 -5.31 -17.31
C GLU A 120 -7.74 -6.13 -17.78
N GLU A 121 -7.91 -7.46 -17.85
CA GLU A 121 -6.89 -8.32 -18.43
C GLU A 121 -6.79 -8.04 -19.94
N ASP A 122 -5.76 -7.28 -20.34
CA ASP A 122 -5.38 -7.21 -21.76
C ASP A 122 -4.92 -8.60 -22.19
N LYS A 123 -5.80 -9.34 -22.87
CA LYS A 123 -5.41 -10.53 -23.63
C LYS A 123 -4.67 -10.09 -24.88
N GLU A 124 -3.37 -9.81 -24.80
CA GLU A 124 -2.53 -9.78 -25.99
C GLU A 124 -1.07 -10.12 -25.66
N GLY A 125 -0.54 -11.07 -26.42
CA GLY A 125 0.79 -11.62 -26.24
C GLY A 125 1.91 -10.77 -26.84
N GLU A 126 3.12 -11.16 -26.43
CA GLU A 126 4.43 -10.90 -27.03
C GLU A 126 5.04 -9.48 -26.98
N GLU A 127 6.10 -9.40 -26.16
CA GLU A 127 7.41 -8.75 -26.36
C GLU A 127 7.61 -7.23 -26.14
N LEU A 128 8.27 -6.95 -25.00
CA LEU A 128 9.29 -5.92 -24.68
C LEU A 128 9.08 -4.45 -25.11
N ALA A 129 8.94 -3.54 -24.14
CA ALA A 129 9.84 -2.39 -23.97
C ALA A 129 9.52 -1.60 -22.70
N THR A 130 10.58 -1.29 -21.96
CA THR A 130 10.63 -0.33 -20.85
C THR A 130 10.23 1.06 -21.31
N THR A 131 9.10 1.60 -20.86
CA THR A 131 8.92 3.06 -20.79
C THR A 131 7.88 3.42 -19.73
N GLU A 132 8.29 4.23 -18.76
CA GLU A 132 7.53 4.68 -17.58
C GLU A 132 6.23 5.43 -17.94
N GLU A 133 6.05 5.84 -19.19
CA GLU A 133 4.89 6.60 -19.67
C GLU A 133 3.67 5.72 -19.98
N SER A 134 3.86 4.44 -20.34
CA SER A 134 2.74 3.51 -20.60
C SER A 134 1.96 3.19 -19.31
N ASN A 135 2.67 3.12 -18.18
CA ASN A 135 2.06 2.88 -16.89
C ASN A 135 1.18 4.05 -16.45
N MET A 136 1.38 5.29 -16.90
CA MET A 136 0.52 6.41 -16.46
C MET A 136 -0.87 6.42 -17.11
N SER A 137 -1.05 5.76 -18.26
CA SER A 137 -2.32 5.77 -19.01
C SER A 137 -3.34 4.76 -18.46
N LYS A 138 -2.88 3.61 -17.94
CA LYS A 138 -3.75 2.55 -17.39
C LYS A 138 -4.38 2.90 -16.03
N PHE A 139 -3.91 3.93 -15.34
CA PHE A 139 -4.28 4.24 -13.94
C PHE A 139 -5.50 5.17 -13.82
N SER A 140 -6.17 5.55 -14.92
CA SER A 140 -7.19 6.61 -14.88
C SER A 140 -8.56 6.21 -14.29
N SER A 141 -8.81 4.94 -13.96
CA SER A 141 -10.12 4.50 -13.44
C SER A 141 -10.19 4.37 -11.91
N VAL A 142 -9.08 4.52 -11.18
CA VAL A 142 -9.10 4.46 -9.70
C VAL A 142 -9.65 5.79 -9.16
N LEU A 143 -10.95 5.81 -8.85
CA LEU A 143 -11.65 6.99 -8.33
C LEU A 143 -10.99 7.48 -7.03
N TYR A 144 -10.33 8.63 -7.14
CA TYR A 144 -9.52 9.27 -6.10
C TYR A 144 -10.37 10.27 -5.29
N ASN A 145 -10.54 10.05 -3.99
CA ASN A 145 -11.24 11.00 -3.10
C ASN A 145 -10.27 12.04 -2.49
N GLY A 146 -10.72 13.30 -2.45
CA GLY A 146 -9.93 14.51 -2.17
C GLY A 146 -9.25 14.63 -0.80
N LYS A 147 -9.56 13.73 0.16
CA LYS A 147 -8.97 13.72 1.51
C LYS A 147 -7.45 13.48 1.50
N PHE A 148 -6.95 12.83 0.45
CA PHE A 148 -5.53 12.48 0.32
C PHE A 148 -4.64 13.68 -0.08
N LYS A 149 -5.14 14.60 -0.91
CA LYS A 149 -4.41 15.83 -1.28
C LYS A 149 -4.16 16.73 -0.07
N GLU A 150 -5.10 16.77 0.87
CA GLU A 150 -5.00 17.59 2.08
C GLU A 150 -3.92 17.08 3.04
N ILE A 151 -3.73 15.76 3.14
CA ILE A 151 -2.70 15.14 3.99
C ILE A 151 -1.29 15.45 3.46
N LEU A 152 -1.09 15.32 2.15
CA LEU A 152 0.19 15.63 1.52
C LEU A 152 0.56 17.11 1.62
N GLN A 153 -0.40 18.01 1.39
CA GLN A 153 -0.17 19.45 1.54
C GLN A 153 0.19 19.84 2.99
N ARG A 154 -0.46 19.23 3.99
CA ARG A 154 -0.08 19.46 5.39
C ARG A 154 1.34 19.02 5.68
N ASN A 155 1.75 17.86 5.17
CA ASN A 155 3.09 17.31 5.41
C ASN A 155 4.21 18.14 4.74
N GLU A 156 3.97 18.71 3.55
CA GLU A 156 4.93 19.62 2.93
C GLU A 156 5.09 20.92 3.72
N ILE A 157 3.98 21.46 4.24
CA ILE A 157 3.98 22.66 5.08
C ILE A 157 4.68 22.39 6.42
N GLU A 158 4.44 21.25 7.05
CA GLU A 158 5.08 20.89 8.32
C GLU A 158 6.58 20.58 8.17
N LYS A 159 6.99 19.91 7.08
CA LYS A 159 8.42 19.74 6.74
C LYS A 159 9.10 21.09 6.53
N ALA A 160 8.48 22.01 5.80
CA ALA A 160 9.02 23.36 5.60
C ALA A 160 9.15 24.14 6.91
N ASN A 161 8.16 24.05 7.79
CA ASN A 161 8.18 24.73 9.10
C ASN A 161 9.23 24.13 10.06
N LYS A 162 9.43 22.80 10.05
CA LYS A 162 10.45 22.12 10.85
C LYS A 162 11.87 22.45 10.37
N GLN A 163 12.05 22.72 9.08
CA GLN A 163 13.32 23.24 8.55
C GLN A 163 13.56 24.69 8.96
N LEU A 164 12.54 25.56 8.85
CA LEU A 164 12.65 26.97 9.25
C LEU A 164 12.94 27.15 10.75
N SER A 165 12.33 26.35 11.63
CA SER A 165 12.57 26.44 13.08
C SER A 165 13.99 26.03 13.50
N ARG A 166 14.59 25.08 12.78
CA ARG A 166 16.00 24.69 12.96
C ARG A 166 16.96 25.81 12.52
N PHE A 167 16.66 26.49 11.43
CA PHE A 167 17.46 27.65 10.98
C PHE A 167 17.39 28.82 11.96
N LEU A 168 16.23 29.09 12.57
CA LEU A 168 16.05 30.18 13.53
C LEU A 168 16.61 29.87 14.93
N SER A 169 16.86 28.60 15.27
CA SER A 169 17.44 28.19 16.56
C SER A 169 18.98 28.16 16.57
N THR A 170 19.63 28.50 15.45
CA THR A 170 21.09 28.45 15.27
C THR A 170 21.71 29.83 15.00
N ALA A 171 20.95 30.91 15.21
CA ALA A 171 21.38 32.31 15.11
C ALA A 171 21.25 32.99 16.48
#